data_AF-A0A1D6EZJ2-F1
#
_entry.id   AF-A0A1D6EZJ2-F1
#
_cell.length_a   1.000
_cell.length_b   1.000
_cell.length_c   1.000
_cell.angle_alpha   90.00
_cell.angle_beta   90.00
_cell.angle_gamma   90.00
#
_symmetry.space_group_name_H-M   'P 1'
#
loop_
_entity.id
_entity.type
_entity.pdbx_description
1 polymer ?
#
loop_
_entity_poly.entity_id
_entity_poly.type
_entity_poly.pdbx_seq_one_letter_code
_entity_poly.pdbx_strand_id
1 'polypeptide(L)'
;MEDVRRDEEVLQRANVVVRGDEHKKHDSYEAPIKSKEPLIFNVGFRQFTVRPLFSSDNINCNKHKMERFLHHGWFSVASVYASISFLPLPLIVLKNRDGEQSTIAAVGSLKSVDPNRIILKKIVLTR
;
A
#
# COMPACT_ATOMS: atom_id res chain seq x y z
N MET A 1 17.14 7.81 35.77
CA MET A 1 17.46 6.68 34.87
C MET A 1 16.13 6.29 34.25
N GLU A 2 15.70 7.06 33.25
CA GLU A 2 14.32 7.06 32.77
C GLU A 2 14.07 5.89 31.82
N ASP A 3 12.89 5.31 31.99
CA ASP A 3 12.32 4.14 31.36
C ASP A 3 12.49 4.13 29.83
N VAL A 4 13.38 3.28 29.33
CA VAL A 4 13.45 2.91 27.91
C VAL A 4 12.43 1.79 27.66
N ARG A 5 11.15 2.08 27.91
CA ARG A 5 10.03 1.28 27.38
C ARG A 5 9.51 2.00 26.16
N ARG A 6 10.25 1.88 25.06
CA ARG A 6 9.66 2.08 23.73
C ARG A 6 8.72 0.91 23.54
N ASP A 7 7.43 1.16 23.73
CA ASP A 7 6.36 0.22 23.40
C ASP A 7 6.70 -0.43 22.07
N GLU A 8 6.88 -1.76 22.08
CA GLU A 8 6.95 -2.56 20.86
C GLU A 8 5.59 -2.44 20.19
N GLU A 9 5.40 -1.40 19.38
CA GLU A 9 4.21 -1.24 18.58
C GLU A 9 4.14 -2.46 17.66
N VAL A 10 3.22 -3.38 17.95
CA VAL A 10 3.15 -4.69 17.28
C VAL A 10 2.89 -4.45 15.79
N LEU A 11 3.97 -4.52 15.01
CA LEU A 11 3.90 -4.38 13.56
C LEU A 11 3.31 -5.66 12.99
N GLN A 12 2.16 -5.54 12.32
CA GLN A 12 1.59 -6.63 11.55
C GLN A 12 1.47 -6.25 10.09
N ARG A 13 1.31 -7.27 9.26
CA ARG A 13 1.12 -7.07 7.84
C ARG A 13 -0.31 -6.62 7.55
N ALA A 14 -0.47 -5.33 7.32
CA ALA A 14 -1.71 -4.75 6.85
C ALA A 14 -1.85 -4.96 5.34
N ASN A 15 -2.99 -5.51 4.93
CA ASN A 15 -3.41 -5.63 3.54
C ASN A 15 -4.43 -4.55 3.25
N VAL A 16 -4.01 -3.56 2.47
CA VAL A 16 -4.82 -2.42 2.12
C VAL A 16 -5.23 -2.55 0.66
N VAL A 17 -6.52 -2.47 0.37
CA VAL A 17 -6.98 -2.39 -1.01
C VAL A 17 -6.75 -0.97 -1.46
N VAL A 18 -6.04 -0.84 -2.57
CA VAL A 18 -5.70 0.43 -3.19
C VAL A 18 -6.26 0.40 -4.59
N ARG A 19 -7.02 1.42 -4.94
CA ARG A 19 -7.39 1.68 -6.33
C ARG A 19 -6.50 2.80 -6.84
N GLY A 20 -5.82 2.58 -7.95
CA GLY A 20 -5.27 3.70 -8.71
C GLY A 20 -6.44 4.62 -9.08
N ASP A 21 -6.36 5.90 -8.72
CA ASP A 21 -7.47 6.83 -8.96
C ASP A 21 -7.87 6.81 -10.45
N GLU A 22 -9.16 6.90 -10.75
CA GLU A 22 -9.71 6.99 -12.11
C GLU A 22 -10.62 8.23 -12.24
N HIS A 23 -10.99 8.87 -11.12
CA HIS A 23 -11.95 9.97 -11.13
C HIS A 23 -11.24 11.29 -11.41
N LYS A 24 -11.41 11.76 -12.65
CA LYS A 24 -11.20 13.14 -13.11
C LYS A 24 -11.50 14.19 -12.03
N LYS A 25 -10.45 14.71 -11.38
CA LYS A 25 -10.01 16.13 -11.40
C LYS A 25 -8.94 16.38 -10.32
N HIS A 26 -7.76 15.81 -10.52
CA HIS A 26 -6.51 16.52 -10.25
C HIS A 26 -5.45 16.01 -11.24
N ASP A 27 -4.86 16.92 -12.00
CA ASP A 27 -3.97 16.69 -13.17
C ASP A 27 -2.60 16.09 -12.80
N SER A 28 -2.45 15.56 -11.59
CA SER A 28 -1.17 15.55 -10.89
C SER A 28 -0.46 14.20 -10.83
N TYR A 29 -1.09 13.10 -11.25
CA TYR A 29 -0.44 11.78 -11.10
C TYR A 29 -0.82 10.72 -12.16
N GLU A 30 -0.27 10.86 -13.37
CA GLU A 30 -0.35 9.83 -14.44
C GLU A 30 0.75 8.77 -14.35
N ALA A 31 1.81 9.03 -13.57
CA ALA A 31 2.98 8.15 -13.54
C ALA A 31 2.65 6.81 -12.85
N PRO A 32 3.10 5.66 -13.40
CA PRO A 32 2.90 4.38 -12.74
C PRO A 32 3.66 4.33 -11.41
N ILE A 33 2.97 4.00 -10.32
CA ILE A 33 3.59 3.88 -8.99
C ILE A 33 4.33 2.55 -8.94
N LYS A 34 5.63 2.57 -8.69
CA LYS A 34 6.43 1.35 -8.62
C LYS A 34 6.23 0.65 -7.27
N SER A 35 6.15 -0.68 -7.29
CA SER A 35 6.24 -1.48 -6.07
C SER A 35 7.54 -1.19 -5.32
N LYS A 36 7.46 -1.13 -3.98
CA LYS A 36 8.54 -0.78 -3.05
C LYS A 36 9.03 0.67 -3.10
N GLU A 37 8.31 1.55 -3.78
CA GLU A 37 8.59 3.00 -3.71
C GLU A 37 8.10 3.58 -2.37
N PRO A 38 8.82 4.55 -1.75
CA PRO A 38 8.34 5.19 -0.52
C PRO A 38 7.07 6.01 -0.80
N LEU A 39 6.03 5.72 -0.04
CA LEU A 39 4.72 6.38 -0.09
C LEU A 39 4.26 6.68 1.32
N ILE A 40 3.45 7.72 1.47
CA ILE A 40 2.83 8.09 2.74
C ILE A 40 1.42 7.48 2.75
N PHE A 41 1.16 6.64 3.74
CA PHE A 41 -0.13 6.00 3.95
C PHE A 41 -0.83 6.69 5.10
N ASN A 42 -2.00 7.26 4.82
CA ASN A 42 -2.92 7.81 5.81
C ASN A 42 -4.05 6.80 5.99
N VAL A 43 -3.98 5.99 7.05
CA VAL A 43 -4.98 4.97 7.40
C VAL A 43 -5.80 5.48 8.58
N GLY A 44 -7.02 5.95 8.33
CA GLY A 44 -7.83 6.62 9.35
C GLY A 44 -7.10 7.84 9.93
N PHE A 45 -6.70 7.75 11.20
CA PHE A 45 -5.96 8.80 11.93
C PHE A 45 -4.44 8.57 11.96
N ARG A 46 -3.95 7.44 11.43
CA ARG A 46 -2.52 7.08 11.47
C ARG A 46 -1.86 7.40 10.14
N GLN A 47 -0.74 8.12 10.21
CA GLN A 47 0.08 8.45 9.06
C GLN A 47 1.47 7.80 9.21
N PHE A 48 1.93 7.12 8.17
CA PHE A 48 3.26 6.51 8.15
C PHE A 48 3.85 6.44 6.75
N THR A 49 5.17 6.50 6.64
CA THR A 49 5.88 6.34 5.36
C THR A 49 6.32 4.88 5.20
N VAL A 50 5.89 4.24 4.12
CA VAL A 50 6.11 2.81 3.87
C VAL A 50 6.44 2.53 2.41
N ARG A 51 6.99 1.35 2.15
CA ARG A 51 7.28 0.84 0.80
C ARG A 51 6.37 -0.36 0.50
N PRO A 52 5.17 -0.16 -0.06
CA PRO A 52 4.21 -1.24 -0.24
C PRO A 52 4.63 -2.24 -1.31
N LEU A 53 4.18 -3.49 -1.12
CA LEU A 53 4.17 -4.52 -2.15
C LEU A 53 2.78 -4.61 -2.76
N PHE A 54 2.67 -4.30 -4.06
CA PHE A 54 1.42 -4.45 -4.79
C PHE A 54 1.24 -5.90 -5.25
N SER A 55 0.00 -6.39 -5.17
CA SER A 55 -0.39 -7.72 -5.62
C SER A 55 -1.81 -7.76 -6.16
N SER A 56 -2.06 -8.66 -7.11
CA SER A 56 -3.40 -8.93 -7.62
C SER A 56 -4.27 -9.55 -6.54
N ASP A 57 -5.54 -9.13 -6.45
CA ASP A 57 -6.51 -9.72 -5.54
C ASP A 57 -7.36 -10.75 -6.29
N ASN A 58 -7.32 -12.01 -5.85
CA ASN A 58 -8.15 -13.07 -6.41
C ASN A 58 -8.79 -13.82 -5.24
N ILE A 59 -10.12 -13.78 -5.16
CA ILE A 59 -10.88 -14.35 -4.05
C ILE A 59 -10.79 -15.88 -3.98
N ASN A 60 -10.48 -16.53 -5.10
CA ASN A 60 -10.44 -17.99 -5.22
C ASN A 60 -9.04 -18.56 -4.96
N CYS A 61 -8.05 -17.74 -4.57
CA CYS A 61 -6.67 -18.21 -4.44
C CYS A 61 -5.90 -17.51 -3.32
N ASN A 62 -5.14 -18.29 -2.56
CA ASN A 62 -4.24 -17.80 -1.50
C ASN A 62 -2.85 -17.38 -2.04
N LYS A 63 -2.63 -17.51 -3.35
CA LYS A 63 -1.38 -17.15 -4.03
C LYS A 63 -1.62 -15.90 -4.86
N HIS A 64 -1.09 -14.77 -4.41
CA HIS A 64 -1.29 -13.49 -5.07
C HIS A 64 -0.09 -13.14 -5.93
N LYS A 65 -0.30 -12.83 -7.21
CA LYS A 65 0.77 -12.40 -8.11
C LYS A 65 1.25 -11.01 -7.70
N MET A 66 2.55 -10.85 -7.55
CA MET A 66 3.17 -9.54 -7.33
C MET A 66 3.04 -8.68 -8.58
N GLU A 67 2.64 -7.44 -8.39
CA GLU A 67 2.60 -6.43 -9.43
C GLU A 67 3.82 -5.51 -9.30
N ARG A 68 4.47 -5.19 -10.43
CA ARG A 68 5.65 -4.32 -10.44
C ARG A 68 5.26 -2.85 -10.30
N PHE A 69 4.07 -2.51 -10.76
CA PHE A 69 3.50 -1.18 -10.75
C PHE A 69 2.03 -1.26 -10.35
N LEU A 70 1.53 -0.23 -9.67
CA LEU A 70 0.10 -0.02 -9.52
C LEU A 70 -0.44 0.52 -10.84
N HIS A 71 -1.37 -0.21 -11.45
CA HIS A 71 -2.00 0.19 -12.70
C HIS A 71 -3.18 1.14 -12.43
N HIS A 72 -3.35 2.14 -13.30
CA HIS A 72 -4.44 3.10 -13.22
C HIS A 72 -5.80 2.42 -13.46
N GLY A 73 -6.83 2.82 -12.73
CA GLY A 73 -8.18 2.25 -12.82
C GLY A 73 -8.34 0.82 -12.29
N TRP A 74 -7.27 0.15 -11.87
CA TRP A 74 -7.31 -1.22 -11.37
C TRP A 74 -7.22 -1.25 -9.84
N PHE A 75 -7.89 -2.23 -9.25
CA PHE A 75 -7.78 -2.52 -7.82
C PHE A 75 -6.65 -3.51 -7.59
N SER A 76 -5.72 -3.14 -6.71
CA SER A 76 -4.63 -4.00 -6.26
C SER A 76 -4.51 -3.94 -4.75
N VAL A 77 -3.93 -4.97 -4.15
CA VAL A 77 -3.67 -4.97 -2.71
C VAL A 77 -2.24 -4.55 -2.44
N ALA A 78 -2.10 -3.49 -1.65
CA ALA A 78 -0.84 -3.07 -1.04
C ALA A 78 -0.66 -3.80 0.30
N SER A 79 0.37 -4.64 0.39
CA SER A 79 0.83 -5.21 1.65
C SER A 79 1.94 -4.35 2.25
N VAL A 80 1.79 -3.97 3.52
CA VAL A 80 2.78 -3.21 4.31
C VAL A 80 2.88 -3.78 5.72
N TYR A 81 4.03 -3.60 6.37
CA TYR A 81 4.15 -3.82 7.82
C TYR A 81 3.92 -2.48 8.51
N ALA A 82 2.89 -2.40 9.34
CA ALA A 82 2.48 -1.20 10.06
C ALA A 82 1.75 -1.58 11.36
N SER A 83 1.52 -0.58 12.21
CA SER A 83 0.74 -0.76 13.44
C SER A 83 -0.65 -1.30 13.13
N ILE A 84 -1.09 -2.29 13.92
CA ILE A 84 -2.42 -2.89 13.78
C ILE A 84 -3.49 -1.79 13.89
N SER A 85 -4.46 -1.85 12.98
CA SER A 85 -5.66 -1.02 13.02
C SER A 85 -6.89 -1.87 12.75
N PHE A 86 -7.99 -1.61 13.45
CA PHE A 86 -9.24 -2.37 13.33
C PHE A 86 -10.13 -1.83 12.21
N LEU A 87 -10.82 -2.72 11.51
CA LEU A 87 -11.56 -2.46 10.27
C LEU A 87 -12.98 -1.92 10.48
N PRO A 88 -13.57 -1.23 9.48
CA PRO A 88 -12.96 -0.72 8.26
C PRO A 88 -12.39 0.70 8.43
N LEU A 89 -11.23 0.97 7.82
CA LEU A 89 -10.60 2.29 7.84
C LEU A 89 -10.33 2.80 6.42
N PRO A 90 -10.63 4.08 6.14
CA PRO A 90 -10.27 4.69 4.87
C PRO A 90 -8.75 4.83 4.74
N LEU A 91 -8.23 4.63 3.54
CA LEU A 91 -6.83 4.83 3.18
C LEU A 91 -6.71 5.93 2.13
N ILE A 92 -5.80 6.86 2.36
CA ILE A 92 -5.28 7.78 1.34
C ILE A 92 -3.78 7.54 1.20
N VAL A 93 -3.32 7.41 -0.05
CA VAL A 93 -1.89 7.25 -0.37
C VAL A 93 -1.39 8.53 -1.02
N LEU A 94 -0.38 9.14 -0.41
CA LEU A 94 0.30 10.30 -0.94
C LEU A 94 1.69 9.92 -1.43
N LYS A 95 2.15 10.59 -2.48
CA LYS A 95 3.53 10.51 -2.95
C LYS A 95 4.20 11.87 -2.79
N ASN A 96 5.37 11.87 -2.16
CA ASN A 96 6.22 13.05 -2.14
C ASN A 96 6.93 13.19 -3.48
N ARG A 97 6.89 14.40 -4.04
CA ARG A 97 7.85 14.87 -5.03
C ARG A 97 8.92 15.66 -4.30
N ASP A 98 10.18 15.47 -4.69
CA ASP A 98 11.30 16.19 -4.07
C ASP A 98 11.08 17.71 -4.20
N GLY A 99 10.85 18.39 -3.08
CA GLY A 99 10.65 19.84 -3.01
C GLY A 99 9.24 20.37 -3.32
N GLU A 100 8.25 19.52 -3.57
CA GLU A 100 6.86 19.93 -3.84
C GLU A 100 5.85 19.36 -2.83
N GLN A 101 4.62 19.88 -2.85
CA GLN A 101 3.52 19.34 -2.05
C GLN A 101 3.23 17.89 -2.43
N SER A 102 2.96 17.05 -1.43
CA SER A 102 2.60 15.66 -1.62
C SER A 102 1.32 15.55 -2.47
N THR A 103 1.39 14.78 -3.56
CA THR A 103 0.24 14.56 -4.44
C THR A 103 -0.50 13.29 -4.02
N ILE A 104 -1.83 13.29 -4.13
CA ILE A 104 -2.63 12.07 -3.96
C ILE A 104 -2.27 11.12 -5.10
N ALA A 105 -1.82 9.92 -4.74
CA ALA A 105 -1.38 8.91 -5.70
C ALA A 105 -2.40 7.78 -5.84
N ALA A 106 -3.11 7.45 -4.75
CA ALA A 106 -4.18 6.45 -4.76
C ALA A 106 -5.10 6.59 -3.55
N VAL A 107 -6.28 6.00 -3.64
CA VAL A 107 -7.28 5.95 -2.56
C VAL A 107 -7.76 4.52 -2.35
N GLY A 108 -8.22 4.21 -1.15
CA GLY A 108 -8.64 2.85 -0.85
C GLY A 108 -9.14 2.65 0.58
N SER A 109 -9.06 1.42 1.04
CA SER A 109 -9.47 1.04 2.39
C SER A 109 -8.66 -0.14 2.91
N LEU A 110 -8.52 -0.21 4.24
CA LEU A 110 -7.97 -1.38 4.91
C LEU A 110 -8.91 -2.58 4.68
N LYS A 111 -8.38 -3.69 4.16
CA LYS A 111 -9.16 -4.91 3.86
C LYS A 111 -9.00 -5.96 4.95
N SER A 112 -7.77 -6.27 5.32
CA SER A 112 -7.47 -7.26 6.35
C SER A 112 -6.08 -7.05 6.92
N VAL A 113 -5.83 -7.57 8.12
CA VAL A 113 -4.48 -7.70 8.68
C VAL A 113 -4.18 -9.19 8.72
N ASP A 114 -3.41 -9.65 7.73
CA ASP A 114 -3.08 -11.08 7.58
C ASP A 114 -1.59 -11.23 7.19
N PRO A 115 -0.74 -11.69 8.13
CA PRO A 115 0.66 -11.97 7.86
C PRO A 115 0.87 -13.16 6.94
N ASN A 116 -0.11 -14.05 6.80
CA ASN A 116 0.02 -15.28 6.01
C ASN A 116 -0.25 -15.09 4.51
N ARG A 117 -0.65 -13.89 4.06
CA ARG A 117 -0.89 -13.59 2.64
C ARG A 117 0.38 -13.81 1.81
N ILE A 118 0.37 -14.81 0.92
CA ILE A 118 1.52 -15.14 0.06
C ILE A 118 1.51 -14.25 -1.19
N ILE A 119 2.60 -13.51 -1.40
CA ILE A 119 2.84 -12.73 -2.64
C ILE A 119 3.96 -13.40 -3.45
N LEU A 120 3.66 -13.72 -4.71
CA LEU A 120 4.56 -14.43 -5.62
C LEU A 120 5.11 -13.52 -6.71
N LYS A 121 6.44 -13.40 -6.80
CA LYS A 121 7.11 -12.67 -7.87
C LYS A 121 7.39 -13.59 -9.06
N LYS A 122 6.72 -13.37 -10.19
CA LYS A 122 7.00 -14.06 -11.46
C LYS A 122 8.22 -13.44 -12.14
N ILE A 123 9.17 -14.28 -12.56
CA ILE A 123 10.29 -13.91 -13.44
C ILE A 123 10.14 -14.73 -14.72
N VAL A 124 10.17 -14.05 -15.87
CA VAL A 124 10.10 -14.70 -17.19
C VAL A 124 11.46 -14.54 -17.84
N LEU A 125 12.05 -15.66 -18.26
CA LEU A 125 13.27 -15.70 -19.03
C LEU A 125 12.88 -15.91 -20.49
N THR A 126 13.24 -14.97 -21.35
CA THR A 126 13.08 -15.08 -22.80
C THR A 126 14.41 -15.44 -23.43
N ARG A 127 14.38 -16.24 -24.50
CA ARG A 127 15.55 -16.59 -25.30
C ARG A 127 16.03 -15.42 -26.13
#